data_AF-A0A6G0WB54-F1
#
_entry.id   AF-A0A6G0WB54-F1
#
_cell.length_a   1.000
_cell.length_b   1.000
_cell.length_c   1.000
_cell.angle_alpha   90.00
_cell.angle_beta   90.00
_cell.angle_gamma   90.00
#
_symmetry.space_group_name_H-M   'P 1'
#
loop_
_entity.id
_entity.type
_entity.pdbx_description
1 polymer ?
#
loop_
_entity_poly.entity_id
_entity_poly.type
_entity_poly.pdbx_seq_one_letter_code
_entity_poly.pdbx_strand_id
1 'polypeptide(L)'
;MASMRPAAGLSKKNAEPFGKKKLGRNVDAFIAREDQINTALRNTKISDHIKARAVWEDKQGKRGMSSMRQRTEKQINEEIEMANRELLAIRVERIKAYYTKCYIEWERELNARGLALVRERD
;
A
#
# COMPACT_ATOMS: atom_id res chain seq x y z
N MET A 1 -63.78 28.36 -20.02
CA MET A 1 -63.39 29.56 -20.80
C MET A 1 -63.95 30.79 -20.10
N ALA A 2 -63.18 31.41 -19.19
CA ALA A 2 -63.36 32.80 -18.75
C ALA A 2 -62.09 33.23 -18.01
N SER A 3 -61.54 34.36 -18.44
CA SER A 3 -60.22 34.90 -18.13
C SER A 3 -60.06 35.42 -16.71
N MET A 4 -58.96 35.06 -16.03
CA MET A 4 -58.44 35.83 -14.90
C MET A 4 -57.11 36.46 -15.30
N ARG A 5 -57.08 37.80 -15.38
CA ARG A 5 -55.84 38.59 -15.53
C ARG A 5 -54.97 38.38 -14.29
N PRO A 6 -53.66 38.10 -14.42
CA PRO A 6 -52.74 38.29 -13.32
C PRO A 6 -52.48 39.80 -13.13
N ALA A 7 -52.58 40.24 -11.88
CA ALA A 7 -52.30 41.59 -11.45
C ALA A 7 -50.89 42.03 -11.87
N ALA A 8 -50.78 43.25 -12.39
CA ALA A 8 -49.52 43.92 -12.65
C ALA A 8 -48.73 44.04 -11.33
N GLY A 9 -47.80 43.12 -11.12
CA GLY A 9 -46.82 43.20 -10.05
C GLY A 9 -45.93 44.40 -10.30
N LEU A 10 -45.99 45.36 -9.38
CA LEU A 10 -45.14 46.54 -9.36
C LEU A 10 -43.67 46.11 -9.52
N SER A 11 -43.05 46.51 -10.64
CA SER A 11 -41.62 46.49 -10.82
C SER A 11 -40.98 47.30 -9.69
N LYS A 12 -40.39 46.61 -8.71
CA LYS A 12 -39.47 47.22 -7.76
C LYS A 12 -38.31 47.77 -8.59
N LYS A 13 -38.29 49.08 -8.81
CA LYS A 13 -37.13 49.81 -9.30
C LYS A 13 -35.95 49.40 -8.42
N ASN A 14 -34.99 48.67 -9.00
CA ASN A 14 -33.71 48.38 -8.37
C ASN A 14 -33.09 49.72 -8.00
N ALA A 15 -33.15 50.07 -6.72
CA ALA A 15 -32.42 51.22 -6.19
C ALA A 15 -30.94 50.90 -6.36
N GLU A 16 -30.27 51.59 -7.28
CA GLU A 16 -28.81 51.53 -7.35
C GLU A 16 -28.27 52.02 -5.99
N PRO A 17 -27.31 51.29 -5.39
CA PRO A 17 -26.74 51.69 -4.11
C PRO A 17 -26.10 53.08 -4.28
N PHE A 18 -26.70 54.07 -3.62
CA PHE A 18 -26.20 55.44 -3.54
C PHE A 18 -24.73 55.40 -3.09
N GLY A 19 -23.82 55.89 -3.94
CA GLY A 19 -22.45 56.21 -3.54
C GLY A 19 -21.32 55.58 -4.34
N LYS A 20 -21.57 54.61 -5.25
CA LYS A 20 -20.52 54.15 -6.17
C LYS A 20 -20.71 54.83 -7.52
N LYS A 21 -19.93 55.87 -7.79
CA LYS A 21 -19.81 56.39 -9.16
C LYS A 21 -19.45 55.20 -10.05
N LYS A 22 -20.29 54.89 -11.05
CA LYS A 22 -19.99 53.84 -12.04
C LYS A 22 -18.62 54.19 -12.62
N LEU A 23 -17.64 53.34 -12.35
CA LEU A 23 -16.33 53.49 -12.96
C LEU A 23 -16.55 53.45 -14.48
N GLY A 24 -15.71 54.16 -15.24
CA GLY A 24 -15.84 54.11 -16.70
C GLY A 24 -15.74 52.65 -17.17
N ARG A 25 -16.49 52.25 -18.20
CA ARG A 25 -16.54 50.86 -18.72
C ARG A 25 -15.15 50.21 -18.90
N ASN A 26 -14.14 51.02 -19.25
CA ASN A 26 -12.75 50.57 -19.39
C ASN A 26 -12.08 50.23 -18.06
N VAL A 27 -12.41 50.96 -16.99
CA VAL A 27 -11.91 50.73 -15.64
C VAL A 27 -12.56 49.47 -15.05
N ASP A 28 -13.87 49.28 -15.26
CA ASP A 28 -14.55 48.02 -14.86
C ASP A 28 -13.99 46.81 -15.60
N ALA A 29 -13.75 46.94 -16.92
CA ALA A 29 -13.13 45.88 -17.71
C ALA A 29 -11.68 45.57 -17.26
N PHE A 30 -10.92 46.60 -16.89
CA PHE A 30 -9.56 46.43 -16.35
C PHE A 30 -9.58 45.71 -15.00
N ILE A 31 -10.44 46.13 -14.07
CA ILE A 31 -10.57 45.49 -12.75
C ILE A 31 -10.99 44.03 -12.90
N ALA A 32 -11.98 43.74 -13.75
CA ALA A 32 -12.42 42.37 -14.00
C ALA A 32 -11.29 41.49 -14.57
N ARG A 33 -10.47 42.02 -15.47
CA ARG A 33 -9.30 41.31 -16.01
C ARG A 33 -8.24 41.07 -14.93
N GLU A 34 -7.99 42.05 -14.07
CA GLU A 34 -7.02 41.93 -12.98
C GLU A 34 -7.47 40.89 -11.93
N ASP A 35 -8.76 40.88 -11.59
CA ASP A 35 -9.35 39.87 -10.71
C ASP A 35 -9.27 38.45 -11.29
N GLN A 36 -9.47 38.31 -12.60
CA GLN A 36 -9.30 37.03 -13.31
C GLN A 36 -7.84 36.56 -13.25
N ILE A 37 -6.88 37.45 -13.49
CA ILE A 37 -5.44 37.13 -13.42
C ILE A 37 -5.06 36.71 -12.00
N ASN A 38 -5.49 37.46 -11.00
CA ASN A 38 -5.23 37.15 -9.59
C ASN A 38 -5.83 35.80 -9.18
N THR A 39 -7.02 35.49 -9.66
CA THR A 39 -7.67 34.19 -9.44
C THR A 39 -6.89 33.06 -10.11
N ALA A 40 -6.47 33.25 -11.37
CA ALA A 40 -5.66 32.27 -12.09
C ALA A 40 -4.33 31.99 -11.38
N LEU A 41 -3.63 33.04 -10.91
CA LEU A 41 -2.38 32.90 -10.17
C LEU A 41 -2.56 32.12 -8.86
N ARG A 42 -3.64 32.38 -8.12
CA ARG A 42 -3.97 31.61 -6.90
C ARG A 42 -4.24 30.14 -7.24
N ASN A 43 -5.01 29.88 -8.29
CA ASN A 43 -5.33 28.52 -8.73
C ASN A 43 -4.07 27.75 -9.14
N THR A 44 -3.14 28.38 -9.86
CA THR A 44 -1.85 27.77 -10.22
C THR A 44 -1.05 27.39 -8.98
N LYS A 45 -0.91 28.32 -8.01
CA LYS A 45 -0.20 28.04 -6.75
C LYS A 45 -0.80 26.84 -6.00
N ILE A 46 -2.12 26.79 -5.89
CA ILE A 46 -2.82 25.69 -5.24
C ILE A 46 -2.62 24.39 -6.02
N SER A 47 -2.76 24.43 -7.35
CA SER A 47 -2.57 23.28 -8.22
C SER A 47 -1.17 22.69 -8.08
N ASP A 48 -0.14 23.53 -8.07
CA ASP A 48 1.25 23.07 -7.96
C ASP A 48 1.54 22.48 -6.58
N HIS A 49 0.95 23.03 -5.52
CA HIS A 49 1.02 22.42 -4.19
C HIS A 49 0.36 21.04 -4.16
N ILE A 50 -0.83 20.89 -4.75
CA ILE A 50 -1.54 19.60 -4.83
C ILE A 50 -0.72 18.59 -5.63
N LYS A 51 -0.15 18.98 -6.78
CA LYS A 51 0.70 18.11 -7.60
C LYS A 51 1.91 17.62 -6.80
N ALA A 52 2.62 18.52 -6.13
CA ALA A 52 3.79 18.16 -5.34
C ALA A 52 3.43 17.18 -4.21
N ARG A 53 2.29 17.42 -3.54
CA ARG A 53 1.78 16.53 -2.49
C ARG A 53 1.40 15.16 -3.02
N ALA A 54 0.68 15.08 -4.13
CA ALA A 54 0.28 13.81 -4.74
C ALA A 54 1.50 12.96 -5.13
N VAL A 55 2.53 13.58 -5.71
CA VAL A 55 3.79 12.88 -6.06
C VAL A 55 4.50 12.37 -4.80
N TRP A 56 4.52 13.16 -3.73
CA TRP A 56 5.13 12.74 -2.47
C TRP A 56 4.37 11.57 -1.83
N GLU A 57 3.05 11.63 -1.78
CA GLU A 57 2.19 10.58 -1.21
C GLU A 57 2.34 9.26 -1.99
N ASP A 58 2.35 9.28 -3.32
CA ASP A 58 2.61 8.09 -4.14
C ASP A 58 3.99 7.48 -3.86
N LYS A 59 5.02 8.32 -3.70
CA LYS A 59 6.37 7.87 -3.35
C LYS A 59 6.45 7.26 -1.95
N GLN A 60 5.70 7.78 -0.98
CA GLN A 60 5.65 7.22 0.37
C GLN A 60 4.86 5.90 0.41
N GLY A 61 3.71 5.83 -0.27
CA GLY A 61 2.90 4.61 -0.35
C GLY A 61 3.70 3.42 -0.91
N LYS A 62 4.47 3.66 -1.97
CA LYS A 62 5.37 2.66 -2.57
C LYS A 62 6.48 2.20 -1.62
N ARG A 63 7.06 3.12 -0.82
CA ARG A 63 8.10 2.79 0.17
C ARG A 63 7.56 1.94 1.33
N GLY A 64 6.38 2.30 1.84
CA GLY A 64 5.73 1.57 2.94
C GLY A 64 5.45 0.12 2.57
N MET A 65 4.76 -0.10 1.45
CA MET A 65 4.43 -1.46 0.97
C MET A 65 5.67 -2.29 0.64
N SER A 66 6.67 -1.71 -0.02
CA SER A 66 7.90 -2.44 -0.35
C SER A 66 8.66 -2.87 0.91
N SER A 67 8.79 -2.00 1.91
CA SER A 67 9.48 -2.33 3.16
C SER A 67 8.74 -3.38 3.98
N MET A 68 7.40 -3.31 4.02
CA MET A 68 6.58 -4.31 4.70
C MET A 68 6.70 -5.68 4.01
N ARG A 69 6.65 -5.70 2.67
CA ARG A 69 6.83 -6.92 1.88
C ARG A 69 8.21 -7.57 2.11
N GLN A 70 9.27 -6.76 2.14
CA GLN A 70 10.62 -7.26 2.42
C GLN A 70 10.73 -7.86 3.82
N ARG A 71 10.12 -7.24 4.83
CA ARG A 71 10.10 -7.79 6.20
C ARG A 71 9.36 -9.12 6.26
N THR A 72 8.20 -9.21 5.63
CA THR A 72 7.42 -10.46 5.59
C THR A 72 8.15 -11.55 4.81
N GLU A 73 8.77 -11.23 3.67
CA GLU A 73 9.57 -12.19 2.89
C GLU A 73 10.77 -12.70 3.70
N LYS A 74 11.44 -11.83 4.46
CA LYS A 74 12.54 -12.22 5.35
C LYS A 74 12.08 -13.19 6.44
N GLN A 75 10.96 -12.88 7.11
CA GLN A 75 10.39 -13.74 8.14
C GLN A 75 10.01 -15.12 7.59
N ILE A 76 9.34 -15.14 6.43
CA ILE A 76 8.96 -16.39 5.75
C ILE A 76 10.21 -17.23 5.42
N ASN A 77 11.26 -16.60 4.89
CA ASN A 77 12.50 -17.30 4.56
C ASN A 77 13.19 -17.87 5.81
N GLU A 78 13.24 -17.11 6.90
CA GLU A 78 13.80 -17.57 8.17
C GLU A 78 13.02 -18.77 8.74
N GLU A 79 11.68 -18.74 8.68
CA GLU A 79 10.82 -19.85 9.10
C GLU A 79 11.03 -21.10 8.24
N ILE A 80 11.13 -20.95 6.90
CA ILE A 80 11.42 -22.05 5.98
C ILE A 80 12.78 -22.68 6.27
N GLU A 81 13.81 -21.87 6.53
CA GLU A 81 15.14 -22.37 6.85
C GLU A 81 15.15 -23.19 8.14
N MET A 82 14.47 -22.71 9.19
CA MET A 82 14.35 -23.46 10.45
C MET A 82 13.61 -24.78 10.25
N ALA A 83 12.46 -24.76 9.56
CA ALA A 83 11.69 -25.97 9.27
C ALA A 83 12.51 -27.00 8.47
N ASN A 84 13.33 -26.55 7.51
CA ASN A 84 14.22 -27.43 6.76
C ASN A 84 15.30 -28.08 7.65
N ARG A 85 15.87 -27.33 8.61
CA ARG A 85 16.85 -27.88 9.56
C ARG A 85 16.22 -28.93 10.47
N GLU A 86 15.03 -28.64 10.99
CA GLU A 86 14.29 -29.59 11.82
C GLU A 86 13.92 -30.86 11.06
N LEU A 87 13.47 -30.72 9.81
CA LEU A 87 13.16 -31.86 8.94
C LEU A 87 14.38 -32.75 8.70
N LEU A 88 15.55 -32.15 8.43
CA LEU A 88 16.79 -32.90 8.25
C LEU A 88 17.20 -33.63 9.54
N ALA A 89 17.09 -32.99 10.70
CA ALA A 89 17.38 -33.61 11.98
C ALA A 89 16.46 -34.82 12.23
N ILE A 90 15.14 -34.66 12.03
CA ILE A 90 14.17 -35.75 12.17
C ILE A 90 14.48 -36.90 11.19
N ARG A 91 14.82 -36.57 9.94
CA ARG A 91 15.17 -37.59 8.93
C ARG A 91 16.40 -38.38 9.34
N VAL A 92 17.45 -37.71 9.81
CA VAL A 92 18.68 -38.35 10.28
C VAL A 92 18.39 -39.30 11.45
N GLU A 93 17.63 -38.84 12.44
CA GLU A 93 17.25 -39.68 13.59
C GLU A 93 16.42 -40.89 13.19
N ARG A 94 15.46 -40.73 12.26
CA ARG A 94 14.68 -41.85 11.72
C ARG A 94 15.55 -42.86 10.99
N ILE A 95 16.49 -42.41 10.17
CA ILE A 95 17.41 -43.27 9.42
C ILE A 95 18.31 -44.03 10.40
N LYS A 96 18.90 -43.35 11.39
CA LYS A 96 19.69 -44.00 12.44
C LYS A 96 18.87 -45.06 13.16
N ALA A 97 17.67 -44.72 13.63
CA ALA A 97 16.81 -45.67 14.34
C ALA A 97 16.46 -46.90 13.49
N TYR A 98 16.21 -46.71 12.19
CA TYR A 98 15.98 -47.82 11.26
C TYR A 98 17.21 -48.71 11.14
N TYR A 99 18.38 -48.16 10.84
CA TYR A 99 19.60 -48.96 10.69
C TYR A 99 20.04 -49.61 12.00
N THR A 100 19.83 -48.97 13.16
CA THR A 100 20.08 -49.61 14.47
C THR A 100 19.22 -50.86 14.64
N LYS A 101 17.94 -50.82 14.23
CA LYS A 101 17.06 -52.01 14.27
C LYS A 101 17.57 -53.10 13.34
N CYS A 102 17.90 -52.76 12.09
CA CYS A 102 18.47 -53.71 11.13
C CYS A 102 19.77 -54.32 11.66
N TYR A 103 20.63 -53.51 12.28
CA TYR A 103 21.89 -53.98 12.85
C TYR A 103 21.66 -55.00 13.98
N ILE A 104 20.70 -54.75 14.87
CA ILE A 104 20.32 -55.69 15.93
C ILE A 104 19.77 -56.99 15.34
N GLU A 105 18.94 -56.92 14.30
CA GLU A 105 18.39 -58.10 13.63
C GLU A 105 19.49 -58.93 12.95
N TRP A 106 20.36 -58.29 12.17
CA TRP A 106 21.48 -58.98 11.51
C TRP A 106 22.47 -59.59 12.49
N GLU A 107 22.81 -58.89 13.57
CA GLU A 107 23.70 -59.42 14.61
C GLU A 107 23.09 -60.67 15.26
N ARG A 108 21.76 -60.71 15.48
CA ARG A 108 21.08 -61.91 15.99
C ARG A 108 21.16 -63.08 15.01
N GLU A 109 20.90 -62.84 13.73
CA GLU A 109 20.95 -63.87 12.69
C GLU A 109 22.36 -64.42 12.47
N LEU A 110 23.38 -63.55 12.49
CA LEU A 110 24.78 -63.95 12.37
C LEU A 110 25.23 -64.76 13.58
N ASN A 111 24.89 -64.31 14.79
CA ASN A 111 25.22 -65.04 16.01
C ASN A 111 24.59 -66.44 16.02
N ALA A 112 23.37 -66.59 15.50
CA ALA A 112 22.74 -67.91 15.34
C ALA A 112 23.53 -68.85 14.39
N ARG A 113 24.37 -68.29 13.52
CA ARG A 113 25.28 -69.02 12.61
C ARG A 113 26.72 -69.08 13.12
N GLY A 114 26.99 -68.60 14.34
CA GLY A 114 28.34 -68.52 14.92
C GLY A 114 29.23 -67.43 14.31
N LEU A 115 28.64 -66.45 13.62
CA LEU A 115 29.32 -65.29 13.03
C LEU A 115 28.97 -64.00 13.79
N ALA A 116 29.75 -62.93 13.61
CA ALA A 116 29.49 -61.63 14.24
C ALA A 116 29.82 -60.47 13.28
N LEU A 117 29.18 -59.31 13.49
CA LEU A 117 29.51 -58.11 12.72
C LEU A 117 30.84 -57.50 13.19
N VAL A 118 31.66 -57.07 12.23
CA VAL A 118 32.91 -56.37 12.51
C VAL A 118 32.59 -54.99 13.09
N ARG A 119 33.16 -54.67 14.26
CA ARG A 119 33.07 -53.35 14.89
C ARG A 119 34.45 -52.69 14.81
N GLU A 120 34.49 -51.41 14.42
CA GLU A 120 35.71 -50.62 14.55
C GLU A 120 36.09 -50.56 16.04
N ARG A 121 37.36 -50.83 16.35
CA ARG A 121 37.93 -50.55 17.67
C ARG A 121 38.55 -49.16 17.60
N ASP A 122 38.15 -48.30 18.52
CA ASP A 122 38.82 -47.02 18.79
C ASP A 122 40.31 -47.24 19.15
#